data_AF-A0A2H9PTQ0-F1
#
_entry.id   AF-A0A2H9PTQ0-F1
#
_cell.length_a   1.000
_cell.length_b   1.000
_cell.length_c   1.000
_cell.angle_alpha   90.00
_cell.angle_beta   90.00
_cell.angle_gamma   90.00
#
_symmetry.space_group_name_H-M   'P 1'
#
loop_
_entity.id
_entity.type
_entity.pdbx_description
1 polymer ?
#
loop_
_entity_poly.entity_id
_entity_poly.type
_entity_poly.pdbx_seq_one_letter_code
_entity_poly.pdbx_strand_id
1 'polypeptide(L)'
;MDEITLRRTAGRLKVSVASLEKDFVLTKILYAISKSELKNKLVFKGGTALNKAYFNYYRLSEDLDFTAVDTTTNYIKKSIRGIA
;
A
#
# COMPACT_ATOMS: atom_id res chain seq x y z
N MET A 1 0.98 0.29 -16.68
CA MET A 1 1.80 -0.84 -17.13
C MET A 1 0.94 -1.61 -18.09
N ASP A 2 1.38 -1.76 -19.34
CA ASP A 2 0.66 -2.55 -20.34
C ASP A 2 0.80 -4.05 -20.06
N GLU A 3 -0.07 -4.86 -20.69
CA GLU A 3 -0.14 -6.30 -20.44
C GLU A 3 1.15 -7.04 -20.80
N ILE A 4 1.84 -6.64 -21.88
CA ILE A 4 3.07 -7.28 -22.33
C ILE A 4 4.18 -7.05 -21.29
N THR A 5 4.31 -5.80 -20.82
CA THR A 5 5.27 -5.45 -19.77
C THR A 5 4.95 -6.16 -18.45
N LEU A 6 3.67 -6.27 -18.09
CA LEU A 6 3.22 -6.95 -16.88
C LEU A 6 3.62 -8.43 -16.90
N ARG A 7 3.29 -9.16 -17.97
CA ARG A 7 3.60 -10.60 -18.11
C ARG A 7 5.10 -10.86 -18.11
N ARG A 8 5.88 -10.05 -18.85
CA ARG A 8 7.35 -10.16 -18.88
C ARG A 8 7.98 -9.92 -17.50
N THR A 9 7.50 -8.90 -16.80
CA THR A 9 8.01 -8.55 -15.47
C THR A 9 7.65 -9.61 -14.43
N ALA A 10 6.41 -10.12 -14.47
CA ALA A 10 5.98 -11.21 -13.60
C ALA A 10 6.85 -12.47 -13.77
N GLY A 11 7.14 -12.85 -15.02
CA GLY A 11 8.05 -13.96 -15.33
C GLY A 11 9.46 -13.75 -14.79
N ARG A 12 10.04 -12.56 -15.01
CA ARG A 12 11.39 -12.21 -14.50
C ARG A 12 11.47 -12.23 -12.97
N LEU A 13 10.43 -11.74 -12.31
CA LEU A 13 10.34 -11.68 -10.85
C LEU A 13 9.89 -13.01 -10.22
N LYS A 14 9.54 -14.01 -11.04
CA LYS A 14 9.00 -15.32 -10.59
C LYS A 14 7.78 -15.18 -9.67
N VAL A 15 6.88 -14.26 -10.02
CA VAL A 15 5.61 -14.01 -9.31
C VAL A 15 4.44 -14.19 -10.27
N SER A 16 3.24 -14.36 -9.72
CA SER A 16 2.04 -14.41 -10.55
C SER A 16 1.75 -13.03 -11.18
N VAL A 17 1.17 -13.04 -12.38
CA VAL A 17 0.71 -11.81 -13.07
C VAL A 17 -0.26 -11.03 -12.19
N ALA A 18 -1.21 -11.72 -11.56
CA ALA A 18 -2.20 -11.12 -10.68
C ALA A 18 -1.56 -10.45 -9.46
N SER A 19 -0.56 -11.09 -8.83
CA SER A 19 0.15 -10.50 -7.69
C SER A 19 0.93 -9.25 -8.08
N LEU A 20 1.58 -9.25 -9.25
CA LEU A 20 2.30 -8.07 -9.74
C LEU A 20 1.34 -6.94 -10.13
N GLU A 21 0.20 -7.27 -10.71
CA GLU A 21 -0.85 -6.30 -11.04
C GLU A 21 -1.39 -5.62 -9.78
N LYS A 22 -1.70 -6.41 -8.74
CA LYS A 22 -2.07 -5.88 -7.43
C LYS A 22 -0.99 -4.97 -6.87
N ASP A 23 0.28 -5.41 -6.86
CA ASP A 23 1.39 -4.59 -6.34
C ASP A 23 1.53 -3.25 -7.08
N PHE A 24 1.31 -3.25 -8.40
CA PHE A 24 1.30 -2.02 -9.19
C PHE A 24 0.17 -1.07 -8.75
N VAL A 25 -1.04 -1.58 -8.53
CA VAL A 25 -2.18 -0.79 -8.03
C VAL A 25 -1.90 -0.25 -6.63
N LEU A 26 -1.38 -1.08 -5.71
CA LEU A 26 -1.01 -0.64 -4.35
C LEU A 26 0.06 0.45 -4.39
N THR A 27 1.03 0.34 -5.30
CA THR A 27 2.06 1.36 -5.50
C THR A 27 1.47 2.67 -6.05
N LYS A 28 0.46 2.59 -6.92
CA LYS A 28 -0.29 3.76 -7.40
C LYS A 28 -1.10 4.42 -6.29
N ILE A 29 -1.74 3.65 -5.42
CA ILE A 29 -2.46 4.16 -4.23
C ILE A 29 -1.49 4.86 -3.29
N LEU A 30 -0.35 4.23 -2.98
CA LEU A 30 0.68 4.84 -2.13
C LEU A 30 1.22 6.14 -2.73
N TYR A 31 1.43 6.17 -4.06
CA TYR A 31 1.79 7.40 -4.77
C TYR A 31 0.71 8.48 -4.64
N ALA A 32 -0.58 8.15 -4.81
CA ALA A 32 -1.68 9.09 -4.65
C ALA A 32 -1.76 9.65 -3.22
N ILE A 33 -1.61 8.81 -2.19
CA ILE A 33 -1.52 9.23 -0.78
C ILE A 33 -0.34 10.20 -0.57
N SER A 34 0.82 9.90 -1.18
CA SER A 34 2.00 10.78 -1.09
C SER A 34 1.81 12.15 -1.75
N LYS A 35 0.78 12.31 -2.60
CA LYS A 35 0.43 13.56 -3.29
C LYS A 35 -0.77 14.26 -2.70
N SER A 36 -1.44 13.67 -1.71
CA SER A 36 -2.59 14.26 -1.03
C SER A 36 -2.21 14.81 0.35
N GLU A 37 -3.16 15.49 1.00
CA GLU A 37 -3.00 15.95 2.38
C GLU A 37 -2.79 14.82 3.39
N LEU A 38 -3.11 13.57 3.02
CA LEU A 38 -2.92 12.41 3.87
C LEU A 38 -1.44 12.08 4.10
N LYS A 39 -0.53 12.55 3.24
CA LYS A 39 0.93 12.34 3.41
C LYS A 39 1.43 12.74 4.80
N ASN A 40 0.91 13.84 5.36
CA ASN A 40 1.33 14.34 6.66
C ASN A 40 0.52 13.77 7.82
N LYS A 41 -0.55 13.01 7.52
CA LYS A 41 -1.48 12.44 8.50
C LYS A 41 -1.33 10.93 8.66
N LEU A 42 -0.66 10.24 7.73
CA LEU A 42 -0.48 8.80 7.72
C LEU A 42 1.01 8.42 7.65
N VAL A 43 1.46 7.58 8.59
CA VAL A 43 2.77 6.94 8.56
C VAL A 43 2.64 5.55 7.95
N PHE A 44 3.29 5.33 6.81
CA PHE A 44 3.36 4.02 6.16
C PHE A 44 4.28 3.08 6.95
N LYS A 45 3.80 1.88 7.28
CA LYS A 45 4.51 0.92 8.14
C LYS A 45 4.29 -0.53 7.69
N GLY A 46 4.75 -1.47 8.52
CA GLY A 46 4.52 -2.89 8.33
C GLY A 46 5.47 -3.55 7.32
N GLY A 47 5.18 -4.80 6.98
CA GLY A 47 6.02 -5.62 6.11
C GLY A 47 6.11 -5.07 4.68
N THR A 48 5.02 -4.50 4.16
CA THR A 48 4.99 -3.91 2.82
C THR A 48 5.87 -2.66 2.74
N ALA A 49 5.89 -1.81 3.79
CA ALA A 49 6.78 -0.65 3.84
C ALA A 49 8.26 -1.06 3.85
N LEU A 50 8.63 -2.03 4.69
CA LEU A 50 10.00 -2.56 4.72
C LEU A 50 10.41 -3.15 3.38
N ASN A 51 9.53 -3.94 2.77
CA ASN A 51 9.81 -4.58 1.50
C ASN A 51 10.03 -3.59 0.35
N LYS A 52 9.21 -2.53 0.28
CA LYS A 52 9.32 -1.50 -0.77
C LYS A 52 10.46 -0.51 -0.54
N ALA A 53 10.82 -0.21 0.71
CA ALA A 53 11.84 0.80 1.03
C ALA A 53 13.24 0.22 1.26
N TYR A 54 13.36 -1.03 1.74
CA TYR A 54 14.64 -1.57 2.22
C TYR A 54 15.02 -2.95 1.66
N PHE A 55 14.06 -3.81 1.30
CA PHE A 55 14.36 -5.19 0.87
C PHE A 55 14.28 -5.42 -0.64
N ASN A 56 14.34 -4.35 -1.45
CA ASN A 56 14.39 -4.43 -2.91
C ASN A 56 13.37 -5.40 -3.52
N TYR A 57 12.12 -5.34 -3.05
CA TYR A 57 11.02 -6.22 -3.50
C TYR A 57 11.27 -7.72 -3.30
N TYR A 58 11.95 -8.12 -2.21
CA TYR A 58 12.18 -9.52 -1.83
C TYR A 58 10.93 -10.42 -1.93
N ARG A 59 9.76 -9.92 -1.51
CA ARG A 59 8.47 -10.59 -1.71
C ARG A 59 7.38 -9.60 -2.10
N LEU A 60 6.33 -10.06 -2.78
CA LEU A 60 5.12 -9.25 -2.91
C LEU A 60 4.26 -9.36 -1.64
N SER A 61 3.59 -8.27 -1.31
CA SER A 61 2.68 -8.14 -0.17
C SER A 61 1.44 -7.39 -0.64
N GLU A 62 0.27 -7.83 -0.17
CA GLU A 62 -1.02 -7.33 -0.68
C GLU A 62 -1.59 -6.17 0.15
N ASP A 63 -1.07 -5.93 1.35
CA ASP A 63 -1.62 -4.95 2.29
C ASP A 63 -0.81 -3.65 2.32
N LEU A 64 -1.47 -2.53 2.62
CA LEU A 64 -0.82 -1.26 2.96
C LEU A 64 -1.19 -0.85 4.38
N ASP A 65 -0.25 -1.02 5.32
CA ASP A 65 -0.46 -0.66 6.71
C ASP A 65 -0.07 0.79 6.99
N PHE A 66 -0.97 1.54 7.63
CA PHE A 66 -0.71 2.91 8.06
C PHE A 66 -0.98 3.10 9.55
N THR A 67 -0.37 4.13 10.13
CA THR A 67 -0.76 4.68 11.43
C THR A 67 -1.05 6.16 11.27
N ALA A 68 -2.22 6.58 11.73
CA ALA A 68 -2.59 7.99 11.71
C ALA A 68 -1.80 8.75 12.78
N VAL A 69 -1.20 9.87 12.40
CA VAL A 69 -0.41 10.74 13.30
C VAL A 69 -1.31 11.76 13.99
N ASP A 70 -2.46 12.07 13.40
CA ASP A 70 -3.44 12.98 13.98
C ASP A 70 -4.35 12.22 14.95
N THR A 71 -4.08 12.41 16.24
CA THR A 71 -4.81 11.83 17.38
C THR A 71 -6.16 12.50 17.61
N THR A 72 -6.98 12.71 16.58
CA THR A 72 -8.42 12.87 16.81
C THR A 72 -9.03 11.48 17.01
N THR A 73 -8.55 10.79 18.05
CA THR A 73 -9.07 9.53 18.60
C THR A 73 -10.58 9.59 18.84
N ASN A 74 -11.14 10.80 18.92
CA ASN A 74 -12.56 11.06 19.08
C ASN A 74 -13.42 10.87 17.80
N TYR A 75 -12.88 11.04 16.58
CA TYR A 75 -13.70 10.89 15.37
C TYR A 75 -14.01 9.42 15.06
N ILE A 76 -12.99 8.55 15.07
CA ILE A 76 -13.17 7.12 14.74
C ILE A 76 -13.99 6.41 15.82
N LYS A 77 -13.78 6.72 17.12
CA LYS A 77 -14.58 6.15 18.21
C LYS A 77 -16.06 6.55 18.14
N LYS A 78 -16.37 7.78 17.70
CA LYS A 78 -17.76 8.25 17.55
C LYS A 78 -18.47 7.57 16.39
N SER A 79 -17.78 7.36 15.27
CA SER A 79 -18.33 6.65 14.11
C SER A 79 -18.61 5.18 14.36
N ILE A 80 -17.78 4.48 15.16
CA ILE A 80 -17.98 3.05 15.47
C ILE A 80 -19.10 2.85 16.51
N ARG A 81 -19.22 3.74 17.49
CA ARG A 81 -20.31 3.67 18.49
C ARG A 81 -21.68 4.05 17.95
N GLY A 82 -21.77 4.77 16.83
CA GLY A 82 -23.05 5.10 16.19
C GLY A 82 -23.60 4.00 15.28
N ILE A 83 -22.87 2.87 15.14
CA ILE A 83 -23.25 1.72 14.30
C ILE A 83 -23.56 0.48 15.16
N ALA A 84 -23.27 0.53 16.47
CA ALA A 84 -23.55 -0.54 17.43
C ALA A 84 -24.83 -0.25 18.23
#